data_AF-A0A932ZHE7-F1
#
_entry.id   AF-A0A932ZHE7-F1
#
_cell.length_a   1.000
_cell.length_b   1.000
_cell.length_c   1.000
_cell.angle_alpha   90.00
_cell.angle_beta   90.00
_cell.angle_gamma   90.00
#
_symmetry.space_group_name_H-M   'P 1'
#
loop_
_entity.id
_entity.type
_entity.pdbx_description
1 polymer ?
#
loop_
_entity_poly.entity_id
_entity_poly.type
_entity_poly.pdbx_seq_one_letter_code
_entity_poly.pdbx_strand_id
1 'polypeptide(L)'
;MKPKSKILGKVRELILTPEQHTKLQEFTTGQGGYQSLCARVYDSVKSRDGKLIARVYEADMERIQKAVDRPDTGGWQDLFREIMAANGS
;
A
#
# COMPACT_ATOMS: atom_id res chain seq x y z
N MET A 1 -6.69 25.36 -25.42
CA MET A 1 -6.09 24.02 -25.19
C MET A 1 -6.73 23.42 -23.95
N LYS A 2 -7.46 22.30 -24.06
CA LYS A 2 -7.92 21.55 -22.89
C LYS A 2 -6.73 20.75 -22.35
N PRO A 3 -6.39 20.78 -21.06
CA PRO A 3 -5.40 19.85 -20.54
C PRO A 3 -5.97 18.45 -20.78
N LYS A 4 -5.21 17.62 -21.50
CA LYS A 4 -5.49 16.19 -21.59
C LYS A 4 -5.42 15.69 -20.16
N SER A 5 -6.57 15.45 -19.54
CA SER A 5 -6.66 14.68 -18.32
C SER A 5 -5.97 13.35 -18.61
N LYS A 6 -4.70 13.24 -18.21
CA LYS A 6 -4.08 11.94 -18.00
C LYS A 6 -5.09 11.20 -17.17
N ILE A 7 -5.52 10.03 -17.64
CA ILE A 7 -6.29 9.10 -16.84
C ILE A 7 -5.35 8.74 -15.68
N LEU A 8 -5.38 9.55 -14.63
CA LEU A 8 -4.74 9.26 -13.37
C LEU A 8 -5.57 8.08 -12.89
N GLY A 9 -5.03 6.87 -13.03
CA GLY A 9 -5.68 5.66 -12.53
C GLY A 9 -6.14 5.94 -11.10
N LYS A 10 -7.31 5.43 -10.72
CA LYS A 10 -7.85 5.64 -9.38
C LYS A 10 -6.77 5.31 -8.35
N VAL A 11 -6.59 6.21 -7.39
CA VAL A 11 -5.63 6.05 -6.30
C VAL A 11 -6.45 5.92 -5.03
N ARG A 12 -6.16 4.91 -4.23
CA ARG A 12 -6.64 4.80 -2.85
C ARG A 12 -5.61 5.41 -1.91
N GLU A 13 -6.10 6.18 -0.95
CA GLU A 13 -5.30 6.69 0.16
C GLU A 13 -5.46 5.73 1.33
N LEU A 14 -4.35 5.14 1.79
CA LEU A 14 -4.30 4.31 2.98
C LEU A 14 -3.65 5.11 4.10
N ILE A 15 -4.29 5.14 5.27
CA ILE A 15 -3.73 5.70 6.49
C ILE A 15 -2.90 4.61 7.17
N LEU A 16 -1.65 4.92 7.50
CA LEU A 16 -0.72 4.04 8.20
C LEU A 16 -0.38 4.62 9.57
N THR A 17 -0.15 3.74 10.53
CA THR A 17 0.57 4.10 11.76
C THR A 17 2.08 4.17 11.48
N PRO A 18 2.86 4.88 12.32
CA PRO A 18 4.32 4.86 12.24
C PRO A 18 4.89 3.44 12.28
N GLU A 19 4.31 2.56 13.11
CA GLU A 19 4.71 1.15 13.20
C GLU A 19 4.44 0.38 11.91
N GLN A 20 3.28 0.59 11.28
CA GLN A 20 2.95 -0.03 9.99
C GLN A 20 3.89 0.46 8.88
N HIS A 21 4.27 1.73 8.91
CA HIS A 21 5.22 2.30 7.97
C HIS A 21 6.63 1.70 8.15
N THR A 22 7.09 1.52 9.39
CA THR A 22 8.37 0.85 9.68
C THR A 22 8.34 -0.61 9.23
N LYS A 23 7.28 -1.37 9.56
CA LYS A 23 7.12 -2.75 9.08
C LYS A 23 7.12 -2.84 7.56
N LEU A 24 6.45 -1.88 6.88
CA LEU A 24 6.43 -1.82 5.42
C LEU A 24 7.84 -1.64 4.84
N GLN A 25 8.68 -0.83 5.50
CA GLN A 25 10.08 -0.64 5.13
C GLN A 25 10.86 -1.95 5.14
N GLU A 26 10.66 -2.81 6.14
CA GLU A 26 11.37 -4.09 6.26
C GLU A 26 11.06 -5.03 5.07
N PHE A 27 9.82 -4.97 4.56
CA PHE A 27 9.39 -5.73 3.38
C PHE A 27 9.88 -5.15 2.06
N THR A 28 10.47 -3.95 2.04
CA THR A 28 11.11 -3.38 0.83
C THR A 28 12.46 -4.01 0.52
N THR A 29 13.10 -4.70 1.47
CA THR A 29 14.46 -5.26 1.35
C THR A 29 14.50 -6.79 1.25
N GLY A 30 13.37 -7.48 1.38
CA GLY A 30 13.31 -8.95 1.37
C GLY A 30 13.35 -9.58 -0.03
N GLN A 31 13.76 -10.85 -0.13
CA GLN A 31 13.62 -11.64 -1.36
C GLN A 31 12.16 -12.09 -1.56
N GLY A 32 11.48 -11.57 -2.58
CA GLY A 32 10.15 -12.04 -2.95
C GLY A 32 9.48 -11.23 -4.06
N GLY A 33 8.53 -11.83 -4.78
CA GLY A 33 7.82 -11.20 -5.90
C GLY A 33 6.99 -9.96 -5.55
N TYR A 34 6.83 -9.64 -4.26
CA TYR A 34 6.03 -8.52 -3.75
C TYR A 34 6.88 -7.38 -3.15
N GLN A 35 8.22 -7.50 -3.19
CA GLN A 35 9.16 -6.46 -2.73
C GLN A 35 8.93 -5.13 -3.46
N SER A 36 8.82 -5.16 -4.79
CA SER A 36 8.59 -3.97 -5.60
C SER A 36 7.24 -3.30 -5.30
N LEU A 37 6.25 -4.08 -4.85
CA LEU A 37 4.97 -3.52 -4.43
C LEU A 37 5.10 -2.80 -3.09
N CYS A 38 5.72 -3.44 -2.09
CA CYS A 38 5.97 -2.83 -0.79
C CYS A 38 6.79 -1.55 -0.92
N ALA A 39 7.84 -1.56 -1.75
CA ALA A 39 8.67 -0.39 -2.04
C ALA A 39 7.84 0.76 -2.63
N ARG A 40 6.98 0.50 -3.62
CA ARG A 40 6.12 1.54 -4.21
C ARG A 40 5.13 2.14 -3.22
N VAL A 41 4.57 1.33 -2.32
CA VAL A 41 3.66 1.83 -1.28
C VAL A 41 4.45 2.65 -0.26
N TYR A 42 5.64 2.20 0.13
CA TYR A 42 6.53 2.91 1.05
C TYR A 42 6.94 4.28 0.49
N ASP A 43 7.44 4.32 -0.75
CA ASP A 43 7.84 5.56 -1.44
C ASP A 43 6.68 6.54 -1.67
N SER A 44 5.44 6.06 -1.66
CA SER A 44 4.25 6.90 -1.83
C SER A 44 3.71 7.48 -0.53
N VAL A 45 4.24 7.07 0.62
CA VAL A 45 3.83 7.56 1.94
C VAL A 45 4.22 9.02 2.10
N LYS A 46 3.24 9.83 2.52
CA LYS A 46 3.45 11.23 2.88
C LYS A 46 2.81 11.52 4.23
N SER A 47 3.45 12.38 5.01
CA SER A 47 2.83 12.93 6.21
C SER A 47 1.84 14.05 5.83
N ARG A 48 0.59 13.95 6.29
CA ARG A 48 -0.45 14.97 6.13
C ARG A 48 -1.29 15.02 7.41
N ASP A 49 -1.42 16.20 8.02
CA ASP A 49 -2.22 16.40 9.24
C ASP A 49 -1.83 15.46 10.40
N GLY A 50 -0.53 15.16 10.54
CA GLY A 50 -0.03 14.23 11.56
C GLY A 50 -0.29 12.75 11.28
N LYS A 51 -0.80 12.41 10.09
CA LYS A 51 -1.06 11.03 9.65
C LYS A 51 -0.11 10.65 8.51
N LEU A 52 0.29 9.39 8.47
CA LEU A 52 1.00 8.84 7.33
C LEU A 52 -0.02 8.33 6.31
N ILE A 53 0.03 8.85 5.10
CA ILE A 53 -0.90 8.50 4.02
C ILE A 53 -0.10 7.91 2.86
N ALA A 54 -0.30 6.62 2.57
CA ALA A 54 0.21 6.00 1.35
C ALA A 54 -0.78 6.15 0.20
N ARG A 55 -0.27 6.49 -0.98
CA ARG A 55 -1.05 6.56 -2.22
C ARG A 55 -0.82 5.28 -3.02
N VAL A 56 -1.83 4.44 -3.10
CA VAL A 56 -1.75 3.14 -3.78
C VAL A 56 -2.64 3.18 -5.02
N TYR A 57 -2.06 2.85 -6.18
CA TYR A 57 -2.84 2.72 -7.42
C TYR A 57 -3.84 1.57 -7.29
N GLU A 58 -5.02 1.72 -7.89
CA GLU A 58 -6.08 0.70 -7.85
C GLU A 58 -5.57 -0.66 -8.35
N ALA A 59 -4.76 -0.68 -9.41
CA ALA A 59 -4.15 -1.92 -9.92
C ALA A 59 -3.22 -2.62 -8.91
N ASP A 60 -2.53 -1.85 -8.05
CA ASP A 60 -1.72 -2.41 -6.97
C ASP A 60 -2.59 -2.82 -5.78
N MET A 61 -3.67 -2.07 -5.49
CA MET A 61 -4.67 -2.48 -4.50
C MET A 61 -5.34 -3.80 -4.86
N GLU A 62 -5.69 -4.04 -6.13
CA GLU A 62 -6.24 -5.32 -6.57
C GLU A 62 -5.25 -6.48 -6.39
N ARG A 63 -3.96 -6.22 -6.59
CA ARG A 63 -2.90 -7.23 -6.35
C ARG A 63 -2.73 -7.52 -4.87
N ILE A 64 -2.76 -6.48 -4.03
CA ILE A 64 -2.74 -6.61 -2.57
C ILE A 64 -3.94 -7.43 -2.12
N GLN A 65 -5.15 -7.05 -2.53
CA GLN A 65 -6.40 -7.74 -2.18
C GLN A 65 -6.32 -9.23 -2.54
N LYS A 66 -5.98 -9.55 -3.79
CA LYS A 66 -5.85 -10.94 -4.26
C LYS A 66 -4.79 -11.73 -3.49
N ALA A 67 -3.77 -11.07 -2.96
CA ALA A 67 -2.74 -11.72 -2.17
C ALA A 67 -3.18 -11.92 -0.72
N VAL A 68 -3.85 -10.93 -0.09
CA VAL A 68 -4.32 -11.05 1.30
C VAL A 68 -5.54 -11.96 1.45
N ASP A 69 -6.33 -12.13 0.39
CA ASP A 69 -7.48 -13.06 0.36
C ASP A 69 -7.05 -14.54 0.31
N ARG A 70 -5.81 -14.82 -0.10
CA ARG A 70 -5.27 -16.18 -0.07
C ARG A 70 -5.01 -16.60 1.37
N PRO A 71 -5.18 -17.88 1.73
CA PRO A 71 -4.87 -18.41 3.06
C PRO A 71 -3.36 -18.43 3.36
N ASP A 72 -2.52 -17.93 2.45
CA ASP A 72 -1.09 -17.76 2.66
C ASP A 72 -0.82 -16.78 3.82
N THR A 73 0.15 -17.15 4.64
CA THR A 73 0.58 -16.40 5.84
C THR A 73 2.00 -15.88 5.65
N GLY A 74 2.14 -14.76 4.95
CA GLY A 74 3.37 -13.97 4.90
C GLY A 74 3.23 -12.69 5.71
N GLY A 75 4.28 -12.30 6.44
CA GLY A 75 4.22 -11.10 7.31
C GLY A 75 3.81 -9.81 6.60
N TRP A 76 4.09 -9.68 5.30
CA TRP A 76 3.64 -8.53 4.51
C TRP A 76 2.14 -8.60 4.21
N GLN A 77 1.56 -9.79 4.00
CA GLN A 77 0.12 -9.97 3.81
C GLN A 77 -0.62 -9.63 5.10
N ASP A 78 -0.10 -10.05 6.25
CA ASP A 78 -0.66 -9.71 7.56
C ASP A 78 -0.62 -8.19 7.79
N LEU A 79 0.50 -7.54 7.46
CA LEU A 79 0.61 -6.08 7.52
C LEU A 79 -0.46 -5.40 6.65
N PHE A 80 -0.67 -5.85 5.41
CA PHE A 80 -1.69 -5.25 4.55
C PHE A 80 -3.12 -5.57 5.03
N ARG A 81 -3.38 -6.74 5.63
CA ARG A 81 -4.66 -7.03 6.30
C ARG A 81 -4.92 -6.05 7.43
N GLU A 82 -3.93 -5.78 8.28
CA GLU A 82 -4.01 -4.80 9.36
C GLU A 82 -4.29 -3.39 8.81
N ILE A 83 -3.56 -2.95 7.79
CA ILE A 83 -3.74 -1.63 7.16
C ILE A 83 -5.15 -1.52 6.55
N MET A 84 -5.62 -2.54 5.84
CA MET A 84 -6.94 -2.51 5.20
C MET A 84 -8.08 -2.52 6.23
N ALA A 85 -7.97 -3.32 7.29
CA ALA A 85 -8.93 -3.33 8.39
C ALA A 85 -9.05 -1.95 9.06
N ALA A 86 -7.92 -1.25 9.23
CA ALA A 86 -7.89 0.10 9.82
C ALA A 86 -8.50 1.18 8.92
N ASN A 87 -8.58 0.97 7.60
CA ASN A 87 -9.05 1.95 6.63
C ASN A 87 -10.51 1.73 6.17
N GLY A 88 -11.17 0.69 6.68
CA GLY A 88 -12.55 0.32 6.31
C GLY A 88 -12.62 -0.28 4.90
N SER A 89 -12.84 -1.60 4.83
CA SER A 89 -13.16 -2.31 3.58
C SER A 89 -14.32 -1.67 2.82
#